data_AF-W5TCN9-F1
#
_entry.id   AF-W5TCN9-F1
#
_cell.length_a   1.000
_cell.length_b   1.000
_cell.length_c   1.000
_cell.angle_alpha   90.00
_cell.angle_beta   90.00
_cell.angle_gamma   90.00
#
_symmetry.space_group_name_H-M   'P 1'
#
loop_
_entity.id
_entity.type
_entity.pdbx_description
1 polymer ?
#
loop_
_entity_poly.entity_id
_entity_poly.type
_entity_poly.pdbx_seq_one_letter_code
_entity_poly.pdbx_strand_id
1 'polypeptide(L)' 'MSGASPRLRSHAEISRFFDGLELVDPGVVVSRDRRVEEPAPELGNRLTDQDRNSDVAFFCGVARKP' A
#
# COMPACT_ATOMS: atom_id res chain seq x y z
N MET A 1 5.33 -19.38 22.07
CA MET A 1 4.42 -18.51 21.32
C MET A 1 4.34 -19.04 19.90
N SER A 2 3.17 -19.52 19.45
CA SER A 2 2.98 -19.88 18.04
C SER A 2 2.41 -18.66 17.33
N GLY A 3 3.28 -17.88 16.68
CA GLY A 3 2.87 -16.80 15.80
C GLY A 3 2.67 -17.34 14.38
N ALA A 4 1.62 -16.91 13.70
CA ALA A 4 1.48 -17.21 12.27
C ALA A 4 2.70 -16.63 11.53
N SER A 5 3.36 -17.46 10.71
CA SER A 5 4.48 -16.99 9.88
C SER A 5 3.95 -16.04 8.80
N PRO A 6 4.54 -14.85 8.63
CA PRO A 6 4.12 -13.93 7.60
C PRO A 6 4.35 -14.54 6.22
N ARG A 7 3.38 -14.38 5.32
CA ARG A 7 3.54 -14.73 3.91
C ARG A 7 3.77 -13.47 3.10
N LEU A 8 5.01 -13.28 2.66
CA LEU A 8 5.37 -12.22 1.72
C LEU A 8 4.71 -12.50 0.36
N ARG A 9 4.36 -11.44 -0.35
CA ARG A 9 3.76 -11.49 -1.68
C ARG A 9 4.46 -10.49 -2.61
N SER A 10 4.64 -10.91 -3.85
CA SER A 10 5.08 -10.04 -4.94
C SER A 10 4.00 -9.01 -5.30
N HIS A 11 4.40 -7.97 -6.02
CA HIS A 11 3.46 -6.99 -6.59
C HIS A 11 2.37 -7.65 -7.44
N ALA A 12 2.73 -8.64 -8.26
CA ALA A 12 1.78 -9.38 -9.10
C ALA A 12 0.77 -10.18 -8.26
N GLU A 13 1.21 -10.84 -7.20
CA GLU A 13 0.31 -11.56 -6.28
C GLU A 13 -0.63 -10.62 -5.52
N ILE A 14 -0.15 -9.42 -5.15
CA ILE A 14 -1.02 -8.40 -4.54
C ILE A 14 -2.02 -7.84 -5.56
N SER A 15 -1.58 -7.60 -6.80
CA SER A 15 -2.42 -7.04 -7.86
C SER A 15 -3.62 -7.94 -8.18
N ARG A 16 -3.44 -9.26 -8.11
CA ARG A 16 -4.53 -10.24 -8.34
C ARG A 16 -5.69 -10.13 -7.35
N PHE A 17 -5.51 -9.55 -6.16
CA PHE A 17 -6.64 -9.30 -5.25
C PHE A 17 -7.64 -8.28 -5.82
N PHE A 18 -7.25 -7.52 -6.84
CA PHE A 18 -8.07 -6.53 -7.50
C PHE A 18 -8.66 -7.01 -8.83
N ASP A 19 -8.49 -8.29 -9.19
CA ASP A 19 -9.08 -8.85 -10.41
C ASP A 19 -10.61 -8.69 -10.37
N GLY A 20 -11.18 -8.09 -11.43
CA GLY A 20 -12.61 -7.79 -11.53
C GLY A 20 -13.05 -6.48 -10.83
N LEU A 21 -12.11 -5.69 -10.30
CA LEU A 21 -12.36 -4.35 -9.78
C LEU A 21 -11.74 -3.28 -10.68
N GLU A 22 -12.25 -2.06 -10.57
CA GLU A 22 -11.69 -0.91 -11.27
C GLU A 22 -10.63 -0.22 -10.40
N LEU A 23 -9.35 -0.52 -10.65
CA LEU A 23 -8.24 0.10 -9.92
C LEU A 23 -8.20 1.61 -10.15
N VAL A 24 -8.12 2.36 -9.06
CA VAL A 24 -7.90 3.82 -9.06
C VAL A 24 -6.42 4.09 -9.28
N ASP A 25 -6.09 5.06 -10.13
CA ASP A 25 -4.71 5.54 -10.34
C ASP A 25 -4.02 5.85 -8.99
N PRO A 26 -2.76 5.43 -8.77
CA PRO A 26 -1.80 4.80 -9.70
C PRO A 26 -1.85 3.25 -9.74
N GLY A 27 -2.92 2.63 -9.25
CA GLY A 27 -3.02 1.18 -9.09
C GLY A 27 -2.38 0.68 -7.80
N VAL A 28 -1.71 -0.48 -7.87
CA VAL A 28 -0.96 -1.04 -6.73
C VAL A 28 0.46 -0.48 -6.73
N VAL A 29 0.85 0.20 -5.67
CA VAL A 29 2.17 0.81 -5.47
C VAL A 29 2.72 0.50 -4.08
N VAL A 30 3.97 0.86 -3.82
CA VAL A 30 4.47 0.88 -2.44
C VAL A 30 3.74 2.00 -1.68
N SER A 31 3.29 1.73 -0.46
CA SER A 31 2.40 2.61 0.30
C SER A 31 2.91 4.04 0.47
N ARG A 32 4.23 4.22 0.61
CA ARG A 32 4.86 5.54 0.74
C ARG A 32 4.92 6.33 -0.57
N ASP A 33 4.83 5.67 -1.72
CA ASP A 33 4.86 6.31 -3.04
C ASP A 33 3.47 6.77 -3.48
N ARG A 34 2.43 6.33 -2.77
CA ARG A 34 1.06 6.74 -3.06
C ARG A 34 0.85 8.20 -2.70
N ARG A 35 0.47 8.99 -3.71
CA ARG A 35 0.16 10.41 -3.53
C ARG A 35 -1.21 10.55 -2.88
N VAL A 36 -1.26 11.30 -1.79
CA VAL A 36 -2.50 11.81 -1.19
C VAL A 36 -2.55 13.30 -1.48
N GLU A 37 -3.68 13.77 -2.03
CA GLU A 37 -3.87 15.20 -2.31
C GLU A 37 -4.00 15.99 -1.00
N GLU A 38 -4.71 15.42 -0.02
CA GLU A 38 -4.86 15.99 1.32
C GLU A 38 -4.39 14.98 2.38
N PRO A 39 -3.38 15.33 3.20
CA PRO A 39 -2.99 14.50 4.35
C PRO A 39 -4.12 14.43 5.38
N ALA A 40 -4.53 13.23 5.78
CA ALA A 40 -5.66 13.02 6.69
C ALA A 40 -5.30 13.43 8.14
N PRO A 41 -5.92 14.45 8.75
CA PRO A 41 -5.35 15.23 9.88
C PRO A 41 -4.93 14.46 11.15
N GLU A 42 -5.40 13.23 11.39
CA GLU A 42 -5.25 12.56 12.70
C GLU A 42 -4.49 11.22 12.72
N LEU A 43 -3.76 10.84 11.65
CA LEU A 43 -2.88 9.67 11.71
C LEU A 43 -1.45 9.98 11.22
N GLY A 44 -0.60 10.48 12.12
CA GLY A 44 0.87 10.41 11.97
C GLY A 44 1.46 11.12 10.74
N ASN A 45 0.87 12.25 10.33
CA ASN A 45 1.06 12.85 9.00
C ASN A 45 2.36 13.59 8.72
N ARG A 46 3.52 13.04 9.06
CA ARG A 46 4.72 13.31 8.27
C ARG A 46 5.51 12.02 8.21
N LEU A 47 5.40 11.30 7.09
CA LEU A 47 6.46 10.38 6.68
C LEU A 47 7.77 11.15 6.81
N THR A 48 8.62 10.76 7.76
CA THR A 48 9.94 11.35 7.91
C THR A 48 10.78 10.98 6.70
N ASP A 49 11.88 11.69 6.47
CA ASP A 49 12.83 11.29 5.42
C ASP A 49 13.35 9.86 5.65
N GLN A 50 13.45 9.44 6.91
CA GLN A 50 13.78 8.07 7.29
C GLN A 50 12.70 7.06 6.85
N ASP A 51 11.41 7.38 7.02
CA ASP A 51 10.32 6.50 6.58
C ASP A 51 10.27 6.38 5.06
N ARG A 52 10.58 7.47 4.36
CA ARG A 52 10.70 7.49 2.90
C ARG A 52 11.90 6.67 2.41
N ASN A 53 13.00 6.69 3.16
CA ASN A 53 14.24 6.00 2.81
C ASN A 53 14.36 4.58 3.42
N SER A 54 13.34 4.09 4.12
CA SER A 54 13.35 2.76 4.72
C SER A 54 13.33 1.65 3.65
N ASP A 55 14.05 0.56 3.86
CA ASP A 55 14.00 -0.63 2.99
C ASP A 55 12.70 -1.44 3.16
N VAL A 56 11.87 -1.11 4.17
CA VAL A 56 10.60 -1.79 4.41
C VAL A 56 9.50 -1.15 3.55
N ALA A 57 8.96 -1.93 2.62
CA ALA A 57 7.90 -1.53 1.71
C ALA A 57 6.68 -2.46 1.83
N PHE A 58 5.52 -1.88 2.09
CA PHE A 58 4.23 -2.56 1.94
C PHE A 58 3.57 -2.11 0.64
N PHE A 59 2.93 -3.01 -0.08
CA PHE A 59 2.10 -2.64 -1.23
C PHE A 59 0.72 -2.16 -0.77
N CYS A 60 0.15 -1.16 -1.45
CA CYS A 60 -1.24 -0.74 -1.30
C CYS A 60 -1.86 -0.41 -2.66
N GLY A 61 -3.19 -0.52 -2.73
CA GLY A 61 -3.99 -0.14 -3.90
C GLY A 61 -5.44 0.11 -3.48
N VAL A 62 -6.19 0.87 -4.27
CA VAL A 62 -7.63 1.11 -4.08
C VAL A 62 -8.34 0.83 -5.38
N ALA A 63 -9.48 0.16 -5.28
CA ALA A 63 -10.33 -0.09 -6.43
C ALA A 63 -11.80 0.14 -6.09
N ARG A 64 -12.59 0.42 -7.12
CA ARG A 64 -14.05 0.50 -7.05
C ARG A 64 -14.64 -0.85 -7.47
N LYS A 65 -15.70 -1.26 -6.78
CA LYS A 65 -16.56 -2.33 -7.28
C LYS A 65 -17.42 -1.75 -8.42
N PRO A 66 -17.58 -2.47 -9.54
CA PRO A 66 -18.49 -2.07 -10.61
C PRO A 66 -19.94 -1.93 -10.12
#